data_AF-A0A8J4V1B8-F1
#
_entry.id   AF-A0A8J4V1B8-F1
#
_cell.length_a   1.000
_cell.length_b   1.000
_cell.length_c   1.000
_cell.angle_alpha   90.00
_cell.angle_beta   90.00
_cell.angle_gamma   90.00
#
_symmetry.space_group_name_H-M   'P 1'
#
loop_
_entity.id
_entity.type
_entity.pdbx_description
1 polymer ?
#
loop_
_entity_poly.entity_id
_entity_poly.type
_entity_poly.pdbx_seq_one_letter_code
_entity_poly.pdbx_strand_id
1 'polypeptide(L)'
;MTVVFFTLLLIEIIILIRSLTGLRPNSDKLVITTSQYLKLIEKKNPTISFSKRTRIMAEPIECTVCLSEFEEGDKVRNLQCKHTFHKDCLDSWLQQYCRATCPLCRTKVVPDEIVDSYRRMRNQVEYDGNDEEIVFFLSALHGNSFRRLF
;
A
#
# COMPACT_ATOMS: atom_id res chain seq x y z
N MET A 1 -25.04 -37.89 -23.27
CA MET A 1 -23.61 -38.18 -23.03
C MET A 1 -22.71 -37.27 -23.84
N THR A 2 -22.90 -37.15 -25.16
CA THR A 2 -22.11 -36.25 -26.02
C THR A 2 -22.28 -34.77 -25.65
N VAL A 3 -23.50 -34.30 -25.36
CA VAL A 3 -23.77 -32.90 -24.97
C VAL A 3 -23.00 -32.50 -23.71
N VAL A 4 -23.00 -33.36 -22.68
CA VAL A 4 -22.27 -33.12 -21.42
C VAL A 4 -20.76 -33.08 -21.66
N PHE A 5 -20.25 -33.98 -22.50
CA PHE A 5 -18.85 -34.00 -22.89
C PHE A 5 -18.42 -32.72 -23.63
N PHE A 6 -19.22 -32.25 -24.58
CA PHE A 6 -18.95 -30.99 -25.27
C PHE A 6 -19.02 -29.79 -24.33
N THR A 7 -19.94 -29.77 -23.37
CA THR A 7 -19.99 -28.67 -22.37
C THR A 7 -18.77 -28.64 -21.46
N LEU A 8 -18.25 -29.81 -21.06
CA LEU A 8 -17.04 -29.89 -20.21
C LEU A 8 -15.80 -29.45 -20.98
N LEU A 9 -15.64 -29.90 -22.23
CA LEU A 9 -14.55 -29.45 -23.11
C LEU A 9 -14.58 -27.94 -23.37
N LEU A 10 -15.77 -27.36 -23.56
CA LEU A 10 -15.91 -25.91 -23.73
C LEU A 10 -15.53 -25.15 -22.46
N ILE A 11 -15.88 -25.65 -21.28
CA ILE A 11 -15.49 -25.04 -20.00
C ILE A 11 -13.97 -25.10 -19.82
N GLU A 12 -13.34 -26.23 -20.09
CA GLU A 12 -11.89 -26.39 -20.03
C GLU A 12 -11.17 -25.45 -21.00
N ILE A 13 -11.67 -25.35 -22.24
CA ILE A 13 -11.13 -24.41 -23.23
C ILE A 13 -11.31 -22.97 -22.76
N ILE A 14 -12.44 -22.60 -22.14
CA ILE A 14 -12.66 -21.26 -21.58
C ILE A 14 -11.71 -20.96 -20.42
N ILE A 15 -11.41 -21.94 -19.56
CA ILE A 15 -10.45 -21.79 -18.45
C ILE A 15 -9.03 -21.65 -19.00
N LEU A 16 -8.65 -22.45 -20.00
CA LEU A 16 -7.35 -22.36 -20.68
C LEU A 16 -7.21 -21.04 -21.44
N ILE A 17 -8.25 -20.59 -22.13
CA ILE A 17 -8.30 -19.26 -22.76
C ILE A 17 -8.16 -18.20 -21.67
N ARG A 18 -8.89 -18.25 -20.56
CA ARG A 18 -8.73 -17.26 -19.48
C ARG A 18 -7.38 -17.29 -18.77
N SER A 19 -6.71 -18.44 -18.75
CA SER A 19 -5.35 -18.61 -18.23
C SER A 19 -4.29 -18.06 -19.20
N LEU A 20 -4.46 -18.30 -20.51
CA LEU A 20 -3.57 -17.84 -21.58
C LEU A 20 -3.80 -16.37 -21.96
N THR A 21 -5.06 -15.97 -22.07
CA THR A 21 -5.56 -14.61 -22.19
C THR A 21 -5.82 -14.00 -20.82
N GLY A 22 -5.19 -14.52 -19.75
CA GLY A 22 -5.13 -13.85 -18.47
C GLY A 22 -4.73 -12.44 -18.79
N LEU A 23 -5.71 -11.53 -18.76
CA LEU A 23 -5.50 -10.12 -19.01
C LEU A 23 -4.69 -9.69 -17.81
N ARG A 24 -3.38 -9.92 -17.91
CA ARG A 24 -2.34 -9.29 -17.16
C ARG A 24 -2.73 -7.83 -17.21
N PRO A 25 -3.26 -7.27 -16.11
CA PRO A 25 -3.76 -5.92 -16.14
C PRO A 25 -2.58 -5.06 -16.59
N ASN A 26 -2.78 -4.41 -17.74
CA ASN A 26 -1.85 -3.56 -18.47
C ASN A 26 -0.66 -3.12 -17.59
N SER A 27 0.46 -3.83 -17.72
CA SER A 27 1.65 -3.70 -16.88
C SER A 27 2.45 -2.43 -17.13
N ASP A 28 1.95 -1.52 -17.95
CA ASP A 28 2.61 -0.24 -18.23
C ASP A 28 2.24 0.85 -17.20
N LYS A 29 1.48 0.51 -16.16
CA LYS A 29 1.34 1.38 -14.98
C LYS A 29 2.52 1.13 -14.06
N LEU A 30 3.52 2.01 -14.11
CA LEU A 30 4.65 2.09 -13.19
C LEU A 30 4.21 1.80 -11.74
N VAL A 31 4.42 0.58 -11.25
CA VAL A 31 4.19 0.20 -9.86
C VAL A 31 5.42 0.64 -9.08
N ILE A 32 5.25 1.47 -8.04
CA ILE A 32 6.36 1.93 -7.22
C ILE A 32 6.40 1.20 -5.88
N THR A 33 7.61 0.90 -5.42
CA THR A 33 7.83 0.28 -4.11
C THR A 33 7.65 1.28 -2.97
N THR A 34 7.44 0.79 -1.75
CA THR A 34 7.44 1.64 -0.54
C THR A 34 8.73 2.47 -0.43
N SER A 35 9.89 1.89 -0.74
CA SER A 35 11.16 2.62 -0.69
C SER A 35 11.24 3.74 -1.74
N GLN A 36 10.71 3.51 -2.94
CA GLN A 36 10.61 4.55 -3.97
C GLN A 36 9.62 5.65 -3.56
N TYR A 37 8.46 5.28 -3.01
CA TYR A 37 7.45 6.22 -2.51
C TYR A 37 8.01 7.14 -1.42
N LEU A 38 8.67 6.58 -0.41
CA LEU A 38 9.27 7.35 0.69
C LEU A 38 10.44 8.24 0.21
N LYS A 39 11.25 7.78 -0.75
CA LYS A 39 12.29 8.62 -1.38
C LYS A 39 11.70 9.84 -2.09
N LEU A 40 10.55 9.69 -2.74
CA LEU A 40 9.86 10.82 -3.39
C LEU A 40 9.36 11.83 -2.35
N ILE A 41 8.79 11.36 -1.24
CA ILE A 41 8.35 12.21 -0.15
C ILE A 41 9.54 12.95 0.47
N GLU A 42 10.64 12.25 0.78
CA GLU A 42 11.86 12.87 1.33
C GLU A 42 12.41 13.94 0.37
N LYS A 43 12.42 13.68 -0.93
CA LYS A 43 12.88 14.66 -1.92
C LYS A 43 12.01 15.92 -1.95
N LYS A 44 10.69 15.78 -1.78
CA LYS A 44 9.73 16.91 -1.83
C LYS A 44 9.60 17.64 -0.49
N ASN A 45 9.72 16.91 0.60
CA ASN A 45 9.52 17.36 1.98
C ASN A 45 10.69 16.82 2.84
N PRO A 46 11.88 17.42 2.71
CA PRO A 46 13.07 16.92 3.37
C PRO A 46 12.92 16.96 4.89
N THR A 47 13.54 15.97 5.54
CA THR A 47 13.61 15.89 6.98
C THR A 47 14.55 16.96 7.51
N ILE A 48 14.09 17.70 8.51
CA ILE A 48 14.90 18.68 9.24
C ILE A 48 14.91 18.32 10.72
N SER A 49 15.95 18.77 11.42
CA SER A 49 16.02 18.71 12.87
C SER A 49 15.25 19.90 13.47
N PHE A 50 14.33 19.63 14.38
CA PHE A 50 13.60 20.67 15.08
C PHE A 50 14.52 21.42 16.04
N SER A 51 14.42 22.76 16.07
CA SER A 51 15.13 23.60 17.03
C SER A 51 14.21 24.61 17.68
N LYS A 52 14.13 24.57 19.02
CA LYS A 52 13.33 25.46 19.87
C LYS A 52 13.83 26.91 19.82
N ARG A 53 15.13 27.11 19.54
CA ARG A 53 15.79 28.45 19.57
C ARG A 53 15.25 29.47 18.58
N THR A 54 14.53 29.04 17.54
CA THR A 54 14.02 29.96 16.49
C THR A 54 12.61 30.49 16.76
N ARG A 55 11.97 30.14 17.87
CA ARG A 55 10.55 30.48 18.11
C ARG A 55 10.37 31.41 19.31
N ILE A 56 9.85 32.61 19.04
CA ILE A 56 9.39 33.60 20.04
C ILE A 56 7.94 33.29 20.49
N MET A 57 7.28 32.28 19.90
CA MET A 57 5.87 31.98 20.14
C MET A 57 5.65 31.35 21.52
N ALA A 58 4.62 31.84 22.24
CA ALA A 58 4.27 31.45 23.60
C ALA A 58 3.53 30.11 23.73
N GLU A 59 3.11 29.51 22.61
CA GLU A 59 2.36 28.25 22.58
C GLU A 59 3.28 27.09 22.16
N PRO A 60 3.23 25.94 22.87
CA PRO A 60 3.95 24.74 22.47
C PRO A 60 3.44 24.27 21.11
N ILE A 61 4.35 23.81 20.26
CA ILE A 61 4.01 23.32 18.92
C ILE A 61 4.14 21.81 18.96
N GLU A 62 3.05 21.15 18.59
CA GLU A 62 2.88 19.71 18.69
C GLU A 62 2.64 19.06 17.32
N CYS A 63 2.97 17.78 17.22
CA CYS A 63 2.61 16.95 16.09
C CYS A 63 1.16 16.49 16.25
N THR A 64 0.25 16.97 15.42
CA THR A 64 -1.18 16.65 15.55
C THR A 64 -1.56 15.22 15.17
N VAL A 65 -0.58 14.41 14.73
CA VAL A 65 -0.77 12.97 14.47
C VAL A 65 -0.55 12.14 15.73
N CYS A 66 0.48 12.44 16.53
CA CYS A 66 0.78 11.73 17.78
C CYS A 66 0.42 12.55 19.04
N LEU A 67 -0.05 13.78 18.88
CA LEU A 67 -0.42 14.71 19.96
C LEU A 67 0.72 14.93 20.96
N SER A 68 1.96 14.91 20.47
CA SER A 68 3.17 15.11 21.29
C SER A 68 3.89 16.39 20.86
N GLU A 69 4.40 17.14 21.84
CA GLU A 69 5.22 18.33 21.61
C GLU A 69 6.50 17.99 20.84
N PHE A 70 7.02 18.97 20.08
CA PHE A 70 8.32 18.81 19.43
C PHE A 70 9.49 19.09 20.39
N GLU A 71 10.46 18.19 20.39
CA GLU A 71 11.69 18.28 21.18
C GLU A 71 12.92 18.68 20.34
N GLU A 72 13.91 19.32 20.97
CA GLU A 72 15.14 19.72 20.27
C GLU A 72 15.80 18.48 19.65
N GLY A 73 16.10 18.53 18.36
CA GLY A 73 16.65 17.37 17.65
C GLY A 73 15.62 16.49 16.95
N ASP A 74 14.32 16.71 17.18
CA ASP A 74 13.28 15.89 16.56
C ASP A 74 13.35 15.95 15.04
N LYS A 75 13.24 14.78 14.41
CA LYS A 75 13.15 14.67 12.96
C LYS A 75 11.74 15.05 12.53
N VAL A 76 11.60 16.24 11.95
CA VAL A 76 10.32 16.77 11.50
C VAL A 76 10.33 17.04 10.00
N ARG A 77 9.14 17.10 9.41
CA ARG A 77 8.95 17.52 8.02
C ARG A 77 7.94 18.64 7.93
N ASN A 78 8.29 19.63 7.12
CA ASN A 78 7.40 20.74 6.79
C ASN A 78 6.74 20.46 5.44
N LEU A 79 5.41 20.45 5.43
CA LEU A 79 4.64 20.37 4.19
C LEU A 79 4.62 21.73 3.48
N GLN A 80 4.31 21.72 2.18
CA GLN A 80 4.17 22.96 1.39
C GLN A 80 3.04 23.85 1.93
N CYS A 81 2.02 23.24 2.54
CA CYS A 81 0.94 23.93 3.27
C CYS A 81 1.36 24.47 4.64
N LYS A 82 2.66 24.47 4.99
CA LYS A 82 3.27 24.99 6.22
C LYS A 82 2.97 24.25 7.52
N HIS A 83 2.23 23.13 7.46
CA HIS A 83 2.06 22.25 8.62
C HIS A 83 3.29 21.36 8.85
N THR A 84 3.66 21.18 10.12
CA THR A 84 4.82 20.41 10.57
C THR A 84 4.37 19.15 11.30
N PHE A 85 5.06 18.04 11.05
CA PHE A 85 4.80 16.75 11.70
C PHE A 85 6.13 16.03 11.95
N HIS A 86 6.19 15.10 12.90
CA HIS A 86 7.30 14.15 12.97
C HIS A 86 7.42 13.39 11.65
N LYS A 87 8.66 13.15 11.21
CA LYS A 87 8.97 12.42 9.99
C LYS A 87 8.20 11.10 9.93
N ASP A 88 8.30 10.30 10.98
CA ASP A 88 7.74 8.95 11.02
C ASP A 88 6.20 8.94 11.14
N CYS A 89 5.62 9.93 11.85
CA CYS A 89 4.18 10.13 11.90
C CYS A 89 3.61 10.47 10.51
N LEU A 90 4.26 11.40 9.79
CA LEU A 90 3.85 11.77 8.45
C LEU A 90 4.07 10.61 7.46
N ASP A 91 5.21 9.92 7.52
CA ASP A 91 5.50 8.76 6.67
C ASP A 91 4.44 7.66 6.83
N SER A 92 4.08 7.34 8.06
CA SER A 92 3.06 6.33 8.36
C SER A 92 1.68 6.77 7.85
N TRP A 93 1.33 8.04 8.06
CA TRP A 93 0.08 8.60 7.55
C TRP A 93 -0.03 8.51 6.02
N LEU A 94 1.02 8.90 5.30
CA LEU A 94 1.01 8.88 3.83
C LEU A 94 0.96 7.47 3.25
N GLN A 95 1.48 6.47 3.96
CA GLN A 95 1.42 5.07 3.56
C GLN A 95 0.06 4.41 3.84
N GLN A 96 -0.59 4.78 4.95
CA GLN A 96 -1.84 4.15 5.40
C GLN A 96 -3.07 4.70 4.67
N TYR A 97 -3.14 6.03 4.48
CA TYR A 97 -4.36 6.70 4.00
C TYR A 97 -4.36 6.93 2.49
N CYS A 98 -5.49 6.63 1.86
CA CYS A 98 -5.63 6.54 0.39
C CYS A 98 -5.28 7.81 -0.40
N ARG A 99 -5.23 9.01 0.19
CA ARG A 99 -5.10 10.27 -0.57
C ARG A 99 -3.77 11.01 -0.38
N ALA A 100 -2.84 10.50 0.44
CA ALA A 100 -1.54 11.15 0.72
C ALA A 100 -1.67 12.67 0.93
N THR A 101 -2.51 13.07 1.89
CA THR A 101 -2.83 14.48 2.17
C THR A 101 -2.31 14.90 3.53
N CYS A 102 -2.14 16.21 3.73
CA CYS A 102 -1.86 16.80 5.03
C CYS A 102 -2.96 16.41 6.05
N PRO A 103 -2.58 15.86 7.23
CA PRO A 103 -3.54 15.54 8.29
C PRO A 103 -4.43 16.71 8.73
N LEU A 104 -3.91 17.95 8.66
CA LEU A 104 -4.60 19.15 9.13
C LEU A 104 -5.51 19.80 8.08
N CYS A 105 -4.97 20.06 6.88
CA CYS A 105 -5.68 20.86 5.87
C CYS A 105 -6.06 20.09 4.60
N ARG A 106 -5.76 18.78 4.54
CA ARG A 106 -6.04 17.91 3.39
C ARG A 106 -5.38 18.33 2.07
N THR A 107 -4.45 19.28 2.09
CA THR A 107 -3.63 19.62 0.92
C THR A 107 -2.83 18.40 0.47
N LYS A 108 -2.80 18.11 -0.83
CA LYS A 108 -2.09 16.96 -1.39
C LYS A 108 -0.59 17.08 -1.19
N VAL A 109 0.03 16.02 -0.66
CA VAL A 109 1.49 15.95 -0.48
C VAL A 109 2.14 15.40 -1.73
N VAL A 110 1.51 14.44 -2.41
CA VAL A 110 2.03 13.75 -3.60
C VAL A 110 0.96 13.74 -4.70
N PRO A 111 1.31 13.76 -6.00
CA PRO A 111 0.33 13.63 -7.09
C PRO A 111 -0.46 12.32 -7.03
N ASP A 112 -1.74 12.35 -7.42
CA ASP A 112 -2.63 11.19 -7.35
C ASP A 112 -2.11 9.98 -8.12
N GLU A 113 -1.45 10.19 -9.27
CA GLU A 113 -0.85 9.13 -10.10
C GLU A 113 0.14 8.26 -9.31
N ILE A 114 0.97 8.90 -8.48
CA ILE A 114 1.97 8.25 -7.63
C ILE A 114 1.30 7.55 -6.44
N VAL A 115 0.25 8.16 -5.88
CA VAL A 115 -0.51 7.58 -4.77
C VAL A 115 -1.25 6.32 -5.22
N ASP A 116 -1.85 6.36 -6.41
CA ASP A 116 -2.57 5.23 -6.98
C ASP A 116 -1.63 4.11 -7.41
N SER A 117 -0.42 4.42 -7.91
CA SER A 117 0.58 3.39 -8.18
C SER A 117 1.07 2.70 -6.91
N TYR A 118 1.36 3.47 -5.86
CA TYR A 118 1.73 2.92 -4.55
C TYR A 118 0.61 2.06 -3.94
N ARG A 119 -0.66 2.51 -4.02
CA ARG A 119 -1.80 1.74 -3.50
C ARG A 119 -1.98 0.42 -4.23
N ARG A 120 -1.82 0.41 -5.56
CA ARG A 120 -1.87 -0.84 -6.35
C ARG A 120 -0.78 -1.81 -5.91
N MET A 121 0.44 -1.33 -5.67
CA MET A 121 1.52 -2.16 -5.12
C MET A 121 1.14 -2.75 -3.77
N ARG A 122 0.66 -1.92 -2.83
CA ARG A 122 0.34 -2.35 -1.46
C ARG A 122 -0.75 -3.41 -1.44
N ASN A 123 -1.82 -3.20 -2.22
CA ASN A 123 -2.93 -4.14 -2.31
C ASN A 123 -2.51 -5.48 -2.98
N GLN A 124 -1.53 -5.48 -3.89
CA GLN A 124 -0.99 -6.72 -4.45
C GLN A 124 -0.22 -7.52 -3.39
N VAL A 125 0.55 -6.86 -2.54
CA VAL A 125 1.27 -7.52 -1.43
C VAL A 125 0.31 -8.04 -0.36
N GLU A 126 -0.76 -7.30 -0.03
CA GLU A 126 -1.78 -7.75 0.92
C GLU A 126 -2.58 -8.96 0.40
N TYR A 127 -2.77 -9.08 -0.93
CA TYR A 127 -3.49 -10.21 -1.56
C TYR A 127 -2.63 -11.48 -1.70
N ASP A 128 -1.31 -11.35 -1.82
CA ASP A 128 -0.37 -12.48 -1.81
C ASP A 128 -0.23 -13.15 -0.43
N GLY A 129 -0.84 -12.56 0.61
CA GLY A 129 -0.83 -13.05 1.99
C GLY A 129 -2.07 -13.85 2.40
N ASN A 130 -2.94 -14.26 1.46
CA ASN A 130 -4.04 -15.17 1.79
C ASN A 130 -3.68 -16.57 1.31
N ASP A 131 -3.40 -17.44 2.28
CA ASP A 131 -3.12 -18.88 2.15
C ASP A 131 -4.22 -19.68 1.42
N GLU A 132 -5.23 -19.04 0.84
CA GLU A 132 -6.37 -19.69 0.19
C GLU A 132 -6.05 -20.27 -1.20
N GLU A 133 -5.09 -19.70 -1.95
CA GLU A 133 -4.57 -20.37 -3.15
C GLU A 133 -3.69 -21.57 -2.76
N ILE A 134 -2.90 -21.46 -1.69
CA ILE A 134 -2.10 -22.59 -1.17
C ILE A 134 -3.02 -23.70 -0.62
N VAL A 135 -4.09 -23.36 0.10
CA VAL A 135 -5.08 -24.33 0.60
C VAL A 135 -5.85 -24.99 -0.55
N PHE A 136 -6.15 -24.26 -1.62
CA PHE A 136 -6.76 -24.82 -2.82
C PHE A 136 -5.81 -25.79 -3.57
N PHE A 137 -4.53 -25.41 -3.71
CA PHE A 137 -3.51 -26.27 -4.33
C PHE A 137 -3.12 -27.48 -3.45
N LEU A 138 -3.04 -27.33 -2.13
CA LEU A 138 -2.79 -28.45 -1.20
C LEU A 138 -3.98 -29.42 -1.15
N SER A 139 -5.21 -28.92 -1.27
CA SER A 139 -6.42 -29.77 -1.35
C SER A 139 -6.48 -30.56 -2.67
N ALA A 140 -6.01 -29.97 -3.78
CA ALA A 140 -5.93 -30.63 -5.07
C ALA A 140 -4.80 -31.67 -5.15
N LEU A 141 -3.69 -31.46 -4.42
CA LEU A 141 -2.57 -32.40 -4.34
C LEU A 141 -2.87 -33.59 -3.40
N HIS A 142 -3.76 -33.42 -2.42
CA HIS A 142 -4.23 -34.50 -1.54
C HIS A 142 -5.51 -35.18 -2.07
N GLY A 143 -5.49 -35.52 -3.36
CA GLY A 143 -6.47 -36.40 -3.97
C GLY A 143 -6.43 -37.81 -3.35
N ASN A 144 -7.31 -38.05 -2.38
CA ASN A 144 -7.68 -39.35 -1.80
C ASN A 144 -6.56 -40.19 -1.16
N SER A 145 -6.28 -39.91 0.10
CA SER A 145 -6.22 -40.99 1.10
C SER A 145 -6.47 -40.41 2.49
N PHE A 146 -7.72 -40.47 2.97
CA PHE A 146 -8.03 -40.93 4.33
C PHE A 146 -9.56 -40.97 4.52
N ARG A 147 -10.18 -42.01 3.96
CA ARG A 147 -11.32 -42.65 4.64
C ARG A 147 -11.04 -44.14 4.71
N ARG A 148 -10.37 -44.56 5.78
CA ARG A 148 -10.54 -45.88 6.39
C ARG A 148 -10.31 -45.74 7.89
N LEU A 149 -11.43 -45.69 8.59
CA LEU A 149 -11.72 -46.35 9.87
C LEU A 149 -10.50 -46.94 10.58
N PHE A 150 -10.10 -46.35 11.71
CA PHE A 150 -10.27 -46.84 13.08
C PHE A 150 -10.01 -45.69 14.06
#